data_AF-A0A455T7H9-F1
#
_entry.id   AF-A0A455T7H9-F1
#
_cell.length_a   1.000
_cell.length_b   1.000
_cell.length_c   1.000
_cell.angle_alpha   90.00
_cell.angle_beta   90.00
_cell.angle_gamma   90.00
#
_symmetry.space_group_name_H-M   'P 1'
#
loop_
_entity.id
_entity.type
_entity.pdbx_description
1 polymer ?
#
loop_
_entity_poly.entity_id
_entity_poly.type
_entity_poly.pdbx_seq_one_letter_code
_entity_poly.pdbx_strand_id
1 'polypeptide(L)'
;MNTMQYLAERARAVYEEETERQRRARQAARAAEEAERHQAEQQAQKRCEQLLGLLHERYGLPEALCAWMRRKPGSFLCLQVQIPEPFGCADCDWELSPSQEREAWYVQARCKRLGLDITGRLQPESLSRWLLFRLEASRRMHERWQELVAEEQAARAELAQREAELEARACAWPEGQTLTLYQVHYVRGVAATEDGEHWLEASGWCRADQPDADGYLRLEPTADGPERLLKLDPNLHRPLFERHEFTSPAELPWELTELCQEQIRGFRWQQAHGRSWLVRDPAESVSFSFRVPLPWVRELLAPCSQDRHDEHA
;
A
#
# COMPACT_ATOMS: atom_id res chain seq x y z
N MET A 1 26.46 -25.81 -67.10
CA MET A 1 25.35 -25.14 -66.39
C MET A 1 24.07 -25.39 -67.17
N ASN A 2 23.07 -25.97 -66.51
CA ASN A 2 21.78 -26.28 -67.12
C ASN A 2 21.00 -24.96 -67.32
N THR A 3 20.33 -24.74 -68.45
CA THR A 3 19.62 -23.49 -68.78
C THR A 3 18.63 -23.07 -67.69
N MET A 4 18.07 -24.05 -66.98
CA MET A 4 17.22 -23.88 -65.80
C MET A 4 17.94 -23.26 -64.59
N GLN A 5 19.21 -23.59 -64.36
CA GLN A 5 20.01 -23.00 -63.27
C GLN A 5 20.30 -21.52 -63.53
N TYR A 6 20.65 -21.16 -64.76
CA TYR A 6 20.87 -19.76 -65.15
C TYR A 6 19.59 -18.91 -65.03
N LEU A 7 18.44 -19.44 -65.44
CA LEU A 7 17.16 -18.75 -65.27
C LEU A 7 16.77 -18.60 -63.79
N ALA A 8 17.05 -19.62 -62.96
CA ALA A 8 16.80 -19.55 -61.52
C ALA A 8 17.72 -18.53 -60.82
N GLU A 9 19.00 -18.47 -61.18
CA GLU A 9 19.95 -17.47 -60.66
C GLU A 9 19.55 -16.05 -61.07
N ARG A 10 19.12 -15.86 -62.32
CA ARG A 10 18.65 -14.57 -62.82
C ARG A 10 17.33 -14.14 -62.16
N ALA A 11 16.41 -15.07 -61.93
CA ALA A 11 15.17 -14.80 -61.19
C ALA A 11 15.43 -14.42 -59.73
N ARG A 12 16.40 -15.08 -59.06
CA ARG A 12 16.85 -14.70 -57.71
C ARG A 12 17.45 -13.31 -57.67
N ALA A 13 18.35 -12.99 -58.62
CA ALA A 13 18.96 -11.67 -58.70
C ALA A 13 17.92 -10.55 -58.91
N VAL A 14 16.91 -10.77 -59.75
CA VAL A 14 15.80 -9.81 -59.95
C VAL A 14 14.96 -9.68 -58.67
N TYR A 15 14.66 -10.78 -57.99
CA TYR A 15 13.92 -10.76 -56.73
C TYR A 15 14.69 -10.04 -55.61
N GLU A 16 16.00 -10.25 -55.50
CA GLU A 16 16.89 -9.55 -54.56
C GLU A 16 16.96 -8.05 -54.87
N GLU A 17 17.08 -7.67 -56.14
CA GLU A 17 17.06 -6.27 -56.56
C GLU A 17 15.71 -5.60 -56.25
N GLU A 18 14.59 -6.30 -56.48
CA GLU A 18 13.26 -5.77 -56.22
C GLU A 18 12.97 -5.66 -54.71
N THR A 19 13.43 -6.63 -53.91
CA THR A 19 13.33 -6.55 -52.44
C THR A 19 14.22 -5.45 -51.86
N GLU A 20 15.42 -5.21 -52.40
CA GLU A 20 16.24 -4.05 -52.04
C GLU A 20 15.55 -2.72 -52.40
N ARG A 21 14.98 -2.60 -53.61
CA ARG A 21 14.23 -1.42 -54.02
C ARG A 21 13.04 -1.16 -53.09
N GLN A 22 12.28 -2.20 -52.74
CA GLN A 22 11.18 -2.09 -51.78
C GLN A 22 11.67 -1.68 -50.38
N ARG A 23 12.81 -2.21 -49.92
CA ARG A 23 13.42 -1.82 -48.64
C ARG A 23 13.83 -0.36 -48.63
N ARG A 24 14.49 0.12 -49.70
CA ARG A 24 14.88 1.54 -49.87
C ARG A 24 13.65 2.45 -49.92
N ALA A 25 12.60 2.05 -50.65
CA ALA A 25 11.34 2.79 -50.70
C ALA A 25 10.65 2.89 -49.33
N ARG A 26 10.62 1.81 -48.55
CA ARG A 26 10.08 1.81 -47.18
C ARG A 26 10.92 2.67 -46.22
N GLN A 27 12.24 2.63 -46.35
CA GLN A 27 13.14 3.48 -45.55
C GLN A 27 12.95 4.97 -45.90
N ALA A 28 12.84 5.29 -47.19
CA ALA A 28 12.55 6.65 -47.63
C ALA A 28 11.17 7.14 -47.16
N ALA A 29 10.15 6.29 -47.21
CA ALA A 29 8.81 6.62 -46.71
C ALA A 29 8.82 6.90 -45.20
N ARG A 30 9.52 6.08 -44.39
CA ARG A 30 9.68 6.32 -42.95
C ARG A 30 10.44 7.60 -42.65
N ALA A 31 11.54 7.85 -43.36
CA ALA A 31 12.33 9.07 -43.20
C ALA A 31 11.52 10.32 -43.58
N ALA A 32 10.69 10.24 -44.63
CA ALA A 32 9.78 11.33 -45.01
C ALA A 32 8.71 11.58 -43.94
N GLU A 33 8.10 10.52 -43.40
CA GLU A 33 7.12 10.63 -42.30
C GLU A 33 7.75 11.22 -41.03
N GLU A 34 8.96 10.78 -40.66
CA GLU A 34 9.70 11.34 -39.53
C GLU A 34 10.06 12.82 -39.75
N ALA A 35 10.48 13.19 -40.96
CA ALA A 35 10.76 14.58 -41.32
C ALA A 35 9.51 15.46 -41.25
N GLU A 36 8.37 14.98 -41.75
CA GLU A 36 7.09 15.68 -41.66
C GLU A 36 6.66 15.86 -40.20
N ARG A 37 6.76 14.81 -39.38
CA ARG A 37 6.50 14.87 -37.93
C ARG A 37 7.41 15.89 -37.24
N HIS A 38 8.71 15.89 -37.54
CA HIS A 38 9.64 16.87 -36.98
C HIS A 38 9.32 18.30 -37.42
N GLN A 39 8.94 18.51 -38.68
CA GLN A 39 8.55 19.82 -39.18
C GLN A 39 7.25 20.31 -38.52
N ALA A 40 6.25 19.44 -38.37
CA ALA A 40 5.00 19.76 -37.69
C ALA A 40 5.24 20.11 -36.21
N GLU A 41 6.13 19.36 -35.55
CA GLU A 41 6.54 19.60 -34.17
C GLU A 41 7.21 20.98 -33.99
N GLN A 42 8.16 21.32 -34.87
CA GLN A 42 8.82 22.62 -34.85
C GLN A 42 7.84 23.77 -35.12
N GLN A 43 6.88 23.58 -36.04
CA GLN A 43 5.85 24.58 -36.30
C GLN A 43 4.92 24.77 -35.10
N ALA A 44 4.52 23.68 -34.44
CA ALA A 44 3.70 23.74 -33.24
C ALA A 44 4.44 24.44 -32.09
N GLN A 45 5.73 24.14 -31.90
CA GLN A 45 6.57 24.78 -30.89
C GLN A 45 6.69 26.30 -31.13
N LYS A 46 6.97 26.73 -32.37
CA LYS A 46 7.02 28.15 -32.72
C LYS A 46 5.69 28.88 -32.47
N ARG A 47 4.57 28.24 -32.78
CA ARG A 47 3.23 28.81 -32.50
C ARG A 47 2.97 28.91 -31.01
N CYS A 48 3.43 27.94 -30.22
CA CYS A 48 3.36 27.98 -28.76
C CYS A 48 4.15 29.18 -28.20
N GLU A 49 5.38 29.39 -28.66
CA GLU A 49 6.22 30.52 -28.24
C GLU A 49 5.58 31.87 -28.61
N GLN A 50 5.02 31.99 -29.82
CA GLN A 50 4.26 33.16 -30.24
C GLN A 50 3.03 33.40 -29.36
N LEU A 51 2.30 32.34 -29.01
CA LEU A 51 1.13 32.42 -28.14
C LEU A 51 1.50 32.90 -26.73
N LEU A 52 2.60 32.39 -26.16
CA LEU A 52 3.10 32.85 -24.87
C LEU A 52 3.54 34.31 -24.91
N GLY A 53 4.20 34.74 -25.99
CA GLY A 53 4.52 36.16 -26.22
C GLY A 53 3.27 37.03 -26.25
N LEU A 54 2.24 36.62 -26.99
CA LEU A 54 0.94 37.33 -27.03
C LEU A 54 0.27 37.37 -25.65
N LEU A 55 0.28 36.28 -24.89
CA LEU A 55 -0.25 36.24 -23.53
C LEU A 55 0.45 37.22 -22.60
N HIS A 56 1.77 37.32 -22.70
CA HIS A 56 2.56 38.28 -21.93
C HIS A 56 2.28 39.72 -22.34
N GLU A 57 2.50 40.05 -23.62
CA GLU A 57 2.50 41.42 -24.13
C GLU A 57 1.10 42.03 -24.19
N ARG A 58 0.10 41.25 -24.61
CA ARG A 58 -1.26 41.77 -24.87
C ARG A 58 -2.20 41.58 -23.69
N TYR A 59 -2.06 40.47 -22.96
CA TYR A 59 -2.99 40.09 -21.89
C TYR A 59 -2.38 40.24 -20.49
N GLY A 60 -1.14 40.77 -20.40
CA GLY A 60 -0.49 41.09 -19.13
C GLY A 60 -0.23 39.87 -18.26
N LEU A 61 0.03 38.71 -18.88
CA LEU A 61 0.42 37.53 -18.11
C LEU A 61 1.86 37.71 -17.60
N PRO A 62 2.13 37.57 -16.30
CA PRO A 62 3.48 37.65 -15.75
C PRO A 62 4.44 36.67 -16.43
N GLU A 63 5.67 37.11 -16.71
CA GLU A 63 6.70 36.28 -17.35
C GLU A 63 6.98 34.99 -16.55
N ALA A 64 6.94 35.08 -15.22
CA ALA A 64 7.05 33.92 -14.33
C ALA A 64 5.96 32.86 -14.58
N LEU A 65 4.74 33.27 -14.91
CA LEU A 65 3.66 32.35 -15.26
C LEU A 65 3.85 31.75 -16.66
N CYS A 66 4.33 32.54 -17.63
CA CYS A 66 4.67 32.01 -18.95
C CYS A 66 5.76 30.93 -18.85
N ALA A 67 6.74 31.09 -17.95
CA ALA A 67 7.79 30.09 -17.73
C ALA A 67 7.27 28.75 -17.20
N TRP A 68 6.08 28.72 -16.60
CA TRP A 68 5.42 27.50 -16.14
C TRP A 68 4.60 26.82 -17.24
N MET A 69 4.38 27.49 -18.37
CA MET A 69 3.56 26.99 -19.45
C MET A 69 4.41 26.28 -20.51
N ARG A 70 3.96 25.11 -20.92
CA ARG A 70 4.59 24.32 -21.99
C ARG A 70 3.53 23.81 -22.93
N ARG A 71 3.92 23.49 -24.17
CA ARG A 71 3.02 22.80 -25.09
C ARG A 71 2.71 21.40 -24.57
N LYS A 72 1.43 21.02 -24.56
CA LYS A 72 1.02 19.64 -24.28
C LYS A 72 1.39 18.75 -25.49
N PRO A 73 2.20 17.69 -25.30
CA PRO A 73 2.56 16.77 -26.38
C PRO A 73 1.33 16.19 -27.09
N GLY A 74 1.38 16.10 -28.41
CA GLY A 74 0.27 15.57 -29.21
C GLY A 74 -0.93 16.50 -29.39
N SER A 75 -0.87 17.74 -28.86
CA SER A 75 -1.87 18.77 -29.10
C SER A 75 -1.31 19.92 -29.93
N PHE A 76 -2.15 20.51 -30.77
CA PHE A 76 -1.75 21.58 -31.70
C PHE A 76 -1.48 22.92 -30.99
N LEU A 77 -2.36 23.30 -30.04
CA LEU A 77 -2.31 24.59 -29.34
C LEU A 77 -2.77 24.51 -27.87
N CYS A 78 -2.66 23.35 -27.22
CA CYS A 78 -2.92 23.25 -25.78
C CYS A 78 -1.65 23.58 -24.99
N LEU A 79 -1.77 24.51 -24.05
CA LEU A 79 -0.75 24.83 -23.05
C LEU A 79 -1.03 24.03 -21.78
N GLN A 80 -0.05 23.27 -21.32
CA GLN A 80 -0.02 22.71 -19.99
C GLN A 80 0.70 23.67 -19.04
N VAL A 81 0.11 23.95 -17.89
CA VAL A 81 0.70 24.79 -16.84
C VAL A 81 1.28 23.88 -15.76
N GLN A 82 2.60 23.85 -15.65
CA GLN A 82 3.33 23.12 -14.61
C GLN A 82 3.42 23.99 -13.36
N ILE A 83 2.51 23.77 -12.42
CA ILE A 83 2.44 24.58 -11.21
C ILE A 83 3.50 24.13 -10.20
N PRO A 84 4.45 24.99 -9.83
CA PRO A 84 5.45 24.64 -8.82
C PRO A 84 4.86 24.69 -7.41
N GLU A 85 5.56 24.05 -6.46
CA GLU A 85 5.33 24.29 -5.04
C GLU A 85 5.63 25.77 -4.69
N PRO A 86 4.89 26.40 -3.76
CA PRO A 86 3.79 25.84 -2.96
C PRO A 86 2.40 25.96 -3.63
N PHE A 87 2.30 26.44 -4.86
CA PHE A 87 1.02 26.72 -5.53
C PHE A 87 0.30 25.45 -6.00
N GLY A 88 1.04 24.38 -6.23
CA GLY A 88 0.53 23.10 -6.73
C GLY A 88 1.36 21.93 -6.25
N CYS A 89 1.10 20.76 -6.83
CA CYS A 89 1.86 19.54 -6.61
C CYS A 89 1.99 18.76 -7.92
N ALA A 90 2.72 17.64 -7.89
CA ALA A 90 2.88 16.76 -9.06
C ALA A 90 1.56 16.21 -9.64
N ASP A 91 0.47 16.23 -8.87
CA ASP A 91 -0.87 15.78 -9.29
C ASP A 91 -1.75 16.91 -9.83
N CYS A 92 -1.22 18.15 -9.90
CA CYS A 92 -1.89 19.27 -10.54
C CYS A 92 -1.72 19.19 -12.05
N ASP A 93 -2.83 19.18 -12.77
CA ASP A 93 -2.87 19.16 -14.24
C ASP A 93 -3.75 20.30 -14.72
N TRP A 94 -3.10 21.36 -15.20
CA TRP A 94 -3.76 22.57 -15.65
C TRP A 94 -3.53 22.76 -17.14
N GLU A 95 -4.60 22.93 -17.88
CA GLU A 95 -4.59 23.02 -19.33
C GLU A 95 -5.33 24.26 -19.79
N LEU A 96 -4.76 24.96 -20.76
CA LEU A 96 -5.32 26.13 -21.41
C LEU A 96 -5.32 25.87 -22.91
N SER A 97 -6.48 25.95 -23.55
CA SER A 97 -6.61 25.76 -24.99
C SER A 97 -7.39 26.92 -25.60
N PRO A 98 -6.93 27.52 -26.69
CA PRO A 98 -7.71 28.51 -27.42
C PRO A 98 -8.95 27.83 -28.01
N SER A 99 -10.11 28.43 -27.81
CA SER A 99 -11.38 27.98 -28.38
C SER A 99 -11.53 28.52 -29.80
N GLN A 100 -11.82 27.64 -30.75
CA GLN A 100 -11.98 28.00 -32.17
C GLN A 100 -13.23 28.85 -32.45
N GLU A 101 -14.22 28.85 -31.55
CA GLU A 101 -15.56 29.37 -31.86
C GLU A 101 -15.79 30.82 -31.41
N ARG A 102 -15.03 31.36 -30.44
CA ARG A 102 -15.41 32.61 -29.73
C ARG A 102 -14.27 33.47 -29.19
N GLU A 103 -13.06 33.38 -29.75
CA GLU A 103 -11.87 34.11 -29.21
C GLU A 103 -11.66 33.90 -27.70
N ALA A 104 -12.12 32.77 -27.16
CA ALA A 104 -12.11 32.48 -25.72
C ALA A 104 -11.06 31.41 -25.40
N TRP A 105 -10.68 31.30 -24.14
CA TRP A 105 -9.83 30.24 -23.62
C TRP A 105 -10.67 29.18 -22.95
N TYR A 106 -10.52 27.93 -23.36
CA TYR A 106 -10.95 26.79 -22.56
C TYR A 106 -9.88 26.51 -21.51
N VAL A 107 -10.30 26.45 -20.25
CA VAL A 107 -9.41 26.18 -19.13
C VAL A 107 -9.88 24.95 -18.39
N GLN A 108 -8.92 24.16 -17.96
CA GLN A 108 -9.12 23.00 -17.12
C GLN A 108 -8.05 23.02 -16.03
N ALA A 109 -8.46 22.93 -14.77
CA ALA A 109 -7.58 22.91 -13.62
C ALA A 109 -7.99 21.74 -12.74
N ARG A 110 -7.12 20.73 -12.67
CA ARG A 110 -7.35 19.51 -11.92
C ARG A 110 -6.27 19.30 -10.88
N CYS A 111 -6.64 18.75 -9.73
CA CYS A 111 -5.69 18.23 -8.75
C CYS A 111 -6.29 17.00 -8.09
N LYS A 112 -5.71 15.83 -8.36
CA LYS A 112 -6.21 14.56 -7.79
C LYS A 112 -6.13 14.54 -6.26
N ARG A 113 -5.04 15.07 -5.68
CA ARG A 113 -4.86 15.14 -4.21
C ARG A 113 -5.96 15.92 -3.52
N LEU A 114 -6.41 17.00 -4.15
CA LEU A 114 -7.42 17.91 -3.60
C LEU A 114 -8.84 17.59 -4.07
N GLY A 115 -9.03 16.60 -4.95
CA GLY A 115 -10.31 16.37 -5.63
C GLY A 115 -10.81 17.58 -6.42
N LEU A 116 -9.89 18.43 -6.90
CA LEU A 116 -10.21 19.63 -7.68
C LEU A 116 -10.45 19.23 -9.14
N ASP A 117 -11.61 19.58 -9.70
CA ASP A 117 -11.87 19.53 -11.14
C ASP A 117 -12.66 20.77 -11.55
N ILE A 118 -11.96 21.77 -12.06
CA ILE A 118 -12.55 23.02 -12.56
C ILE A 118 -12.38 23.04 -14.07
N THR A 119 -13.47 23.21 -14.79
CA THR A 119 -13.46 23.44 -16.23
C THR A 119 -14.30 24.66 -16.57
N GLY A 120 -13.91 25.39 -17.61
CA GLY A 120 -14.65 26.59 -17.99
C GLY A 120 -14.14 27.26 -19.25
N ARG A 121 -14.89 28.28 -19.70
CA ARG A 121 -14.49 29.17 -20.78
C ARG A 121 -14.24 30.56 -20.21
N LEU A 122 -13.15 31.19 -20.62
CA LEU A 122 -12.73 32.50 -20.15
C LEU A 122 -12.47 33.43 -21.33
N GLN A 123 -12.81 34.70 -21.16
CA GLN A 123 -12.36 35.73 -22.09
C GLN A 123 -10.85 35.98 -21.90
N PRO A 124 -10.10 36.29 -22.96
CA PRO A 124 -8.65 36.50 -22.91
C PRO A 124 -8.22 37.52 -21.84
N GLU A 125 -8.97 38.62 -21.70
CA GLU A 125 -8.68 39.70 -20.75
C GLU A 125 -8.85 39.25 -19.29
N SER A 126 -9.63 38.19 -19.06
CA SER A 126 -9.85 37.62 -17.73
C SER A 126 -8.86 36.50 -17.39
N LEU A 127 -8.09 36.00 -18.36
CA LEU A 127 -7.24 34.83 -18.19
C LEU A 127 -6.17 35.04 -17.11
N SER A 128 -5.44 36.15 -17.17
CA SER A 128 -4.37 36.46 -16.20
C SER A 128 -4.92 36.55 -14.77
N ARG A 129 -6.02 37.31 -14.57
CA ARG A 129 -6.69 37.43 -13.28
C ARG A 129 -7.22 36.09 -12.76
N TRP A 130 -7.82 35.29 -13.64
CA TRP A 130 -8.32 33.97 -13.28
C TRP A 130 -7.18 33.04 -12.85
N LEU A 131 -6.08 32.99 -13.60
CA LEU A 131 -4.92 32.16 -13.28
C LEU A 131 -4.32 32.55 -11.92
N LEU A 132 -4.08 33.83 -11.68
CA LEU A 132 -3.54 34.31 -10.42
C LEU A 132 -4.46 33.99 -9.24
N PHE A 133 -5.77 34.22 -9.38
CA PHE A 133 -6.75 33.87 -8.36
C PHE A 133 -6.77 32.36 -8.08
N ARG A 134 -6.75 31.54 -9.13
CA ARG A 134 -6.75 30.08 -8.98
C ARG A 134 -5.47 29.55 -8.39
N LEU A 135 -4.32 30.14 -8.70
CA LEU A 135 -3.04 29.74 -8.13
C LEU A 135 -3.00 30.02 -6.64
N GLU A 136 -3.48 31.19 -6.21
CA GLU A 136 -3.58 31.53 -4.79
C GLU A 136 -4.60 30.64 -4.06
N ALA A 137 -5.75 30.36 -4.67
CA ALA A 137 -6.71 29.40 -4.12
C ALA A 137 -6.10 28.00 -3.99
N SER A 138 -5.37 27.55 -5.03
CA SER A 138 -4.67 26.27 -5.05
C SER A 138 -3.58 26.21 -3.97
N ARG A 139 -2.78 27.26 -3.78
CA ARG A 139 -1.78 27.38 -2.71
C ARG A 139 -2.41 27.15 -1.34
N ARG A 140 -3.49 27.88 -1.02
CA ARG A 140 -4.19 27.75 0.27
C ARG A 140 -4.78 26.36 0.48
N MET A 141 -5.29 25.74 -0.59
CA MET A 141 -5.81 24.37 -0.51
C MET A 141 -4.68 23.35 -0.27
N HIS A 142 -3.52 23.51 -0.92
CA HIS A 142 -2.37 22.64 -0.69
C HIS A 142 -1.77 22.83 0.71
N GLU A 143 -1.67 24.07 1.20
CA GLU A 143 -1.25 24.37 2.57
C GLU A 143 -2.20 23.70 3.58
N ARG A 144 -3.51 23.87 3.40
CA ARG A 144 -4.50 23.21 4.27
C ARG A 144 -4.40 21.69 4.19
N TRP A 145 -4.15 21.14 3.02
CA TRP A 145 -3.96 19.70 2.85
C TRP A 145 -2.70 19.21 3.55
N GLN A 146 -1.59 19.95 3.48
CA GLN A 146 -0.35 19.63 4.19
C GLN A 146 -0.55 19.67 5.71
N GLU A 147 -1.29 20.66 6.23
CA GLU A 147 -1.69 20.70 7.65
C GLU A 147 -2.47 19.45 8.05
N LEU A 148 -3.46 19.04 7.25
CA LEU A 148 -4.27 17.84 7.52
C LEU A 148 -3.43 16.55 7.48
N VAL A 149 -2.47 16.45 6.56
CA VAL A 149 -1.54 15.31 6.50
C VAL A 149 -0.64 15.28 7.73
N ALA A 150 -0.10 16.43 8.15
CA ALA A 150 0.71 16.52 9.36
C ALA A 150 -0.11 16.16 10.62
N GLU A 151 -1.36 16.62 10.69
CA GLU A 151 -2.29 16.29 11.77
C GLU A 151 -2.61 14.78 11.81
N GLU A 152 -2.90 14.17 10.65
CA GLU A 152 -3.14 12.73 10.55
C GLU A 152 -1.90 11.93 10.97
N GLN A 153 -0.70 12.33 10.52
CA GLN A 153 0.54 11.67 10.90
C GLN A 153 0.78 11.75 12.42
N ALA A 154 0.55 12.91 13.02
CA ALA A 154 0.66 13.08 14.46
C ALA A 154 -0.39 12.25 15.21
N ALA A 155 -1.64 12.21 14.74
CA ALA A 155 -2.70 11.41 15.33
C ALA A 155 -2.41 9.90 15.22
N ARG A 156 -1.86 9.44 14.09
CA ARG A 156 -1.44 8.03 13.90
C ARG A 156 -0.30 7.64 14.82
N ALA A 157 0.70 8.52 14.98
CA ALA A 157 1.80 8.27 15.91
C ALA A 157 1.30 8.16 17.36
N GLU A 158 0.40 9.05 17.77
CA GLU A 158 -0.22 9.02 19.09
C GLU A 158 -1.10 7.78 19.30
N LEU A 159 -1.90 7.39 18.29
CA LEU A 159 -2.70 6.17 18.34
C LEU A 159 -1.81 4.93 18.48
N ALA A 160 -0.75 4.82 17.66
CA ALA A 160 0.20 3.70 17.73
C ALA A 160 0.90 3.61 19.10
N GLN A 161 1.23 4.75 19.71
CA GLN A 161 1.76 4.76 21.08
C GLN A 161 0.73 4.19 22.08
N ARG A 162 -0.54 4.61 22.00
CA ARG A 162 -1.59 4.11 22.89
C ARG A 162 -1.91 2.63 22.66
N GLU A 163 -1.87 2.18 21.41
CA GLU A 163 -1.98 0.76 21.04
C GLU A 163 -0.88 -0.05 21.74
N ALA A 164 0.38 0.38 21.62
CA ALA A 164 1.50 -0.28 22.27
C ALA A 164 1.39 -0.27 23.82
N GLU A 165 0.92 0.84 24.42
CA GLU A 165 0.67 0.92 25.86
C GLU A 165 -0.44 -0.07 26.31
N LEU A 166 -1.49 -0.23 25.51
CA LEU A 166 -2.56 -1.19 25.79
C LEU A 166 -2.08 -2.64 25.68
N GLU A 167 -1.33 -2.97 24.62
CA GLU A 167 -0.74 -4.29 24.44
C GLU A 167 0.18 -4.65 25.60
N ALA A 168 1.10 -3.74 25.95
CA ALA A 168 2.04 -3.94 27.05
C ALA A 168 1.34 -4.11 28.41
N ARG A 169 0.22 -3.40 28.62
CA ARG A 169 -0.58 -3.54 29.85
C ARG A 169 -1.35 -4.85 29.89
N ALA A 170 -1.85 -5.32 28.76
CA ALA A 170 -2.64 -6.54 28.68
C ALA A 170 -1.78 -7.81 28.84
N CYS A 171 -0.53 -7.77 28.40
CA CYS A 171 0.44 -8.82 28.69
C CYS A 171 1.86 -8.24 28.82
N ALA A 172 2.33 -8.10 30.05
CA ALA A 172 3.73 -7.83 30.32
C ALA A 172 4.51 -9.15 30.22
N TRP A 173 5.28 -9.33 29.14
CA TRP A 173 6.27 -10.40 29.05
C TRP A 173 7.55 -9.92 29.74
N PRO A 174 7.98 -10.54 30.85
CA PRO A 174 9.15 -10.05 31.57
C PRO A 174 10.42 -10.17 30.73
N GLU A 175 11.28 -9.15 30.79
CA GLU A 175 12.51 -9.11 30.02
C GLU A 175 13.40 -10.31 30.34
N GLY A 176 13.86 -11.02 29.31
CA GLY A 176 14.70 -12.21 29.45
C GLY A 176 13.98 -13.47 29.93
N GLN A 177 12.66 -13.43 30.14
CA GLN A 177 11.89 -14.63 30.49
C GLN A 177 11.63 -15.51 29.25
N THR A 178 11.97 -16.80 29.37
CA THR A 178 11.59 -17.83 28.41
C THR A 178 10.49 -18.69 29.01
N LEU A 179 9.38 -18.83 28.28
CA LEU A 179 8.29 -19.73 28.63
C LEU A 179 8.51 -21.07 27.93
N THR A 180 8.60 -22.14 28.71
CA THR A 180 8.66 -23.51 28.18
C THR A 180 7.30 -24.18 28.32
N LEU A 181 6.74 -24.65 27.20
CA LEU A 181 5.52 -25.44 27.15
C LEU A 181 5.76 -26.71 26.36
N TYR A 182 4.89 -27.70 26.53
CA TYR A 182 4.97 -28.96 25.82
C TYR A 182 3.72 -29.18 24.98
N GLN A 183 3.92 -29.50 23.71
CA GLN A 183 2.87 -30.02 22.86
C GLN A 183 2.95 -31.55 22.91
N VAL A 184 1.89 -32.20 23.40
CA VAL A 184 1.80 -33.65 23.39
C VAL A 184 1.08 -34.11 22.14
N HIS A 185 1.66 -35.08 21.45
CA HIS A 185 1.05 -35.83 20.36
C HIS A 185 0.81 -37.26 20.84
N TYR A 186 -0.40 -37.76 20.71
CA TYR A 186 -0.75 -39.08 21.22
C TYR A 186 -1.79 -39.79 20.36
N VAL A 187 -1.76 -41.11 20.40
CA VAL A 187 -2.77 -41.97 19.76
C VAL A 187 -3.99 -42.03 20.67
N ARG A 188 -5.12 -41.46 20.21
CA ARG A 188 -6.40 -41.49 20.94
C ARG A 188 -7.21 -42.76 20.70
N GLY A 189 -6.83 -43.56 19.72
CA GLY A 189 -7.50 -44.82 19.39
C GLY A 189 -7.02 -45.40 18.07
N VAL A 190 -7.57 -46.55 17.70
CA VAL A 190 -7.30 -47.22 16.42
C VAL A 190 -8.63 -47.43 15.71
N ALA A 191 -8.70 -47.03 14.44
CA ALA A 191 -9.83 -47.29 13.57
C ALA A 191 -9.47 -48.45 12.63
N ALA A 192 -10.29 -49.50 12.63
CA ALA A 192 -10.21 -50.55 11.63
C ALA A 192 -10.97 -50.09 10.37
N THR A 193 -10.28 -49.99 9.24
CA THR A 193 -10.86 -49.73 7.93
C THR A 193 -10.62 -50.94 7.02
N GLU A 194 -11.21 -50.94 5.82
CA GLU A 194 -11.02 -52.01 4.83
C GLU A 194 -9.55 -52.13 4.36
N ASP A 195 -8.76 -51.06 4.52
CA ASP A 195 -7.34 -50.97 4.15
C ASP A 195 -6.39 -51.31 5.32
N GLY A 196 -6.90 -51.54 6.53
CA GLY A 196 -6.12 -51.92 7.71
C GLY A 196 -6.44 -51.12 8.98
N GLU A 197 -5.58 -51.24 9.98
CA GLU A 197 -5.67 -50.45 11.22
C GLU A 197 -4.99 -49.09 11.04
N HIS A 198 -5.75 -48.01 11.23
CA HIS A 198 -5.24 -46.64 11.23
C HIS A 198 -5.27 -46.05 12.63
N TRP A 199 -4.17 -45.41 13.00
CA TRP A 199 -4.05 -44.78 14.30
C TRP A 199 -4.69 -43.41 14.25
N LEU A 200 -5.58 -43.13 15.19
CA LEU A 200 -6.20 -41.84 15.33
C LEU A 200 -5.32 -41.01 16.25
N GLU A 201 -4.69 -39.98 15.71
CA GLU A 201 -3.83 -39.08 16.45
C GLU A 201 -4.62 -37.88 16.99
N ALA A 202 -4.12 -37.32 18.09
CA ALA A 202 -4.59 -36.08 18.68
C ALA A 202 -3.42 -35.34 19.30
N SER A 203 -3.59 -34.03 19.51
CA SER A 203 -2.61 -33.21 20.19
C SER A 203 -3.25 -32.27 21.22
N GLY A 204 -2.41 -31.72 22.09
CA GLY A 204 -2.79 -30.71 23.06
C GLY A 204 -1.58 -30.07 23.72
N TRP A 205 -1.81 -28.92 24.37
CA TRP A 205 -0.77 -28.21 25.12
C TRP A 205 -0.79 -28.62 26.58
N CYS A 206 0.38 -28.73 27.19
CA CYS A 206 0.54 -29.07 28.59
C CYS A 206 1.80 -28.41 29.18
N ARG A 207 1.84 -28.33 30.52
CA ARG A 207 2.97 -27.73 31.26
C ARG A 207 4.08 -28.73 31.57
N ALA A 208 3.78 -30.02 31.47
CA ALA A 208 4.69 -31.10 31.86
C ALA A 208 5.05 -31.97 30.64
N ASP A 209 6.25 -32.52 30.68
CA ASP A 209 6.80 -33.45 29.69
C ASP A 209 6.48 -34.92 29.96
N GLN A 210 5.70 -35.20 31.01
CA GLN A 210 5.25 -36.53 31.38
C GLN A 210 3.91 -36.51 32.13
N PRO A 211 3.14 -37.63 32.12
CA PRO A 211 1.99 -37.81 33.00
C PRO A 211 2.37 -37.81 34.48
N ASP A 212 1.37 -37.59 35.34
CA ASP A 212 1.52 -37.72 36.80
C ASP A 212 1.70 -39.19 37.25
N ALA A 213 1.89 -39.40 38.56
CA ALA A 213 2.11 -40.72 39.14
C ALA A 213 0.96 -41.71 38.89
N ASP A 214 -0.26 -41.21 38.68
CA ASP A 214 -1.46 -42.01 38.40
C ASP A 214 -1.69 -42.20 36.89
N GLY A 215 -0.80 -41.67 36.05
CA GLY A 215 -0.83 -41.76 34.59
C GLY A 215 -1.75 -40.74 33.92
N TYR A 216 -2.12 -39.66 34.61
CA TYR A 216 -2.94 -38.58 34.06
C TYR A 216 -2.09 -37.44 33.52
N LEU A 217 -2.51 -36.89 32.38
CA LEU A 217 -1.96 -35.69 31.76
C LEU A 217 -3.06 -34.64 31.64
N ARG A 218 -2.78 -33.43 32.13
CA ARG A 218 -3.65 -32.27 31.98
C ARG A 218 -3.30 -31.55 30.68
N LEU A 219 -4.24 -31.54 29.74
CA LEU A 219 -4.20 -30.66 28.58
C LEU A 219 -4.84 -29.33 28.94
N GLU A 220 -4.04 -28.28 28.82
CA GLU A 220 -4.46 -26.91 29.07
C GLU A 220 -5.47 -26.45 27.99
N PRO A 221 -6.37 -25.52 28.32
CA PRO A 221 -7.33 -25.00 27.36
C PRO A 221 -6.64 -24.24 26.23
N THR A 222 -7.21 -24.33 25.02
CA THR A 222 -6.81 -23.58 23.84
C THR A 222 -7.94 -22.67 23.37
N ALA A 223 -7.68 -21.82 22.37
CA ALA A 223 -8.71 -21.01 21.73
C ALA A 223 -9.90 -21.85 21.19
N ASP A 224 -9.67 -23.09 20.79
CA ASP A 224 -10.68 -23.96 20.17
C ASP A 224 -11.24 -25.05 21.09
N GLY A 225 -10.67 -25.20 22.28
CA GLY A 225 -10.90 -26.40 23.08
C GLY A 225 -10.78 -26.14 24.58
N PRO A 226 -11.72 -26.66 25.38
CA PRO A 226 -11.61 -26.57 26.83
C PRO A 226 -10.45 -27.44 27.34
N GLU A 227 -10.13 -27.21 28.61
CA GLU A 227 -9.25 -28.07 29.38
C GLU A 227 -9.73 -29.53 29.39
N ARG A 228 -8.77 -30.47 29.34
CA ARG A 228 -9.06 -31.91 29.38
C ARG A 228 -8.05 -32.64 30.25
N LEU A 229 -8.53 -33.56 31.09
CA LEU A 229 -7.70 -34.50 31.82
C LEU A 229 -7.72 -35.86 31.11
N LEU A 230 -6.56 -36.37 30.72
CA LEU A 230 -6.42 -37.62 29.97
C LEU A 230 -5.64 -38.65 30.76
N LYS A 231 -6.15 -39.87 30.86
CA LYS A 231 -5.37 -41.00 31.37
C LYS A 231 -4.62 -41.66 30.22
N LEU A 232 -3.31 -41.47 30.15
CA LEU A 232 -2.48 -42.02 29.09
C LEU A 232 -1.82 -43.30 29.59
N ASP A 233 -2.21 -44.43 28.97
CA ASP A 233 -1.40 -45.66 29.00
C ASP A 233 -0.25 -45.52 27.98
N PRO A 234 1.02 -45.51 28.41
CA PRO A 234 2.17 -45.35 27.51
C PRO A 234 2.25 -46.39 26.40
N ASN A 235 1.76 -47.61 26.63
CA ASN A 235 1.83 -48.70 25.64
C ASN A 235 0.77 -48.54 24.53
N LEU A 236 -0.37 -47.94 24.87
CA LEU A 236 -1.49 -47.75 23.93
C LEU A 236 -1.42 -46.38 23.24
N HIS A 237 -1.18 -45.32 24.01
CA HIS A 237 -1.30 -43.95 23.53
C HIS A 237 0.00 -43.38 22.96
N ARG A 238 1.14 -43.99 23.28
CA ARG A 238 2.48 -43.63 22.76
C ARG A 238 2.72 -42.11 22.73
N PRO A 239 2.61 -41.42 23.88
CA PRO A 239 2.70 -39.96 23.89
C PRO A 239 4.12 -39.50 23.52
N LEU A 240 4.18 -38.54 22.60
CA LEU A 240 5.38 -37.81 22.22
C LEU A 240 5.25 -36.37 22.69
N PHE A 241 6.17 -35.90 23.52
CA PHE A 241 6.20 -34.53 24.03
C PHE A 241 7.22 -33.71 23.24
N GLU A 242 6.74 -32.69 22.55
CA GLU A 242 7.58 -31.69 21.88
C GLU A 242 7.72 -30.47 22.79
N ARG A 243 8.96 -30.09 23.09
CA ARG A 243 9.28 -28.92 23.91
C ARG A 243 9.30 -27.68 23.03
N HIS A 244 8.53 -26.67 23.39
CA HIS A 244 8.53 -25.36 22.77
C HIS A 244 8.99 -24.31 23.77
N GLU A 245 9.83 -23.40 23.28
CA GLU A 245 10.33 -22.27 24.04
C GLU A 245 9.90 -20.98 23.35
N PHE A 246 9.29 -20.10 24.12
CA PHE A 246 8.82 -18.80 23.65
C PHE A 246 9.54 -17.71 24.44
N THR A 247 10.04 -16.71 23.73
CA THR A 247 10.75 -15.56 24.29
C THR A 247 9.95 -14.27 24.17
N SER A 248 8.83 -14.30 23.43
CA SER A 248 7.94 -13.17 23.28
C SER A 248 6.49 -13.61 23.02
N PRO A 249 5.49 -12.73 23.26
CA PRO A 249 4.10 -13.01 22.92
C PRO A 249 3.89 -13.29 21.42
N ALA A 250 4.73 -12.72 20.56
CA ALA A 250 4.60 -12.85 19.10
C ALA A 250 4.97 -14.24 18.58
N GLU A 251 5.69 -15.05 19.36
CA GLU A 251 6.06 -16.43 19.01
C GLU A 251 4.99 -17.44 19.40
N LEU A 252 4.01 -17.05 20.23
CA LEU A 252 2.97 -17.96 20.66
C LEU A 252 2.07 -18.38 19.48
N PRO A 253 1.80 -19.69 19.35
CA PRO A 253 0.88 -20.19 18.35
C PRO A 253 -0.54 -19.70 18.67
N TRP A 254 -1.36 -19.56 17.63
CA TRP A 254 -2.66 -18.89 17.73
C TRP A 254 -3.61 -19.59 18.71
N GLU A 255 -3.48 -20.90 18.87
CA GLU A 255 -4.21 -21.76 19.80
C GLU A 255 -3.98 -21.35 21.27
N LEU A 256 -2.85 -20.70 21.57
CA LEU A 256 -2.46 -20.23 22.90
C LEU A 256 -2.77 -18.75 23.15
N THR A 257 -3.54 -18.13 22.26
CA THR A 257 -3.89 -16.71 22.33
C THR A 257 -5.40 -16.48 22.23
N GLU A 258 -5.88 -15.40 22.83
CA GLU A 258 -7.25 -14.91 22.69
C GLU A 258 -7.27 -13.52 22.06
N LEU A 259 -8.36 -13.21 21.34
CA LEU A 259 -8.58 -11.89 20.78
C LEU A 259 -9.08 -10.94 21.87
N CYS A 260 -8.35 -9.86 22.11
CA CYS A 260 -8.78 -8.75 22.94
C CYS A 260 -9.23 -7.60 22.04
N GLN A 261 -10.31 -6.93 22.43
CA GLN A 261 -10.80 -5.74 21.75
C GLN A 261 -10.93 -4.61 22.75
N GLU A 262 -10.29 -3.49 22.45
CA GLU A 262 -10.24 -2.30 23.28
C GLU A 262 -10.71 -1.08 22.48
N GLN A 263 -11.16 -0.05 23.20
CA GLN A 263 -11.57 1.22 22.61
C GLN A 263 -10.57 2.31 22.99
N ILE A 264 -9.91 2.89 22.00
CA ILE A 264 -8.97 3.99 22.20
C ILE A 264 -9.71 5.30 21.96
N ARG A 265 -9.93 6.05 23.04
CA ARG A 265 -10.61 7.36 22.99
C ARG A 265 -9.72 8.44 22.38
N GLY A 266 -10.34 9.50 21.88
CA GLY A 266 -9.64 10.69 21.39
C GLY A 266 -9.45 10.72 19.87
N PHE A 267 -10.03 9.76 19.15
CA PHE A 267 -9.83 9.61 17.71
C PHE A 267 -11.13 9.22 17.02
N ARG A 268 -11.24 9.61 15.75
CA ARG A 268 -12.24 9.08 14.84
C ARG A 268 -11.69 8.90 13.44
N TRP A 269 -12.30 7.98 12.70
CA TRP A 269 -12.10 7.85 11.27
C TRP A 269 -13.08 8.75 10.52
N GLN A 270 -12.56 9.73 9.78
CA GLN A 270 -13.35 10.63 8.94
C GLN A 270 -13.14 10.29 7.47
N GLN A 271 -14.22 10.08 6.71
CA GLN A 271 -14.14 9.93 5.26
C GLN A 271 -14.13 11.30 4.58
N ALA A 272 -13.08 11.59 3.81
CA ALA A 272 -13.00 12.79 2.99
C ALA A 272 -12.28 12.49 1.67
N HIS A 273 -12.87 12.92 0.55
CA HIS A 273 -12.30 12.76 -0.80
C HIS A 273 -11.95 11.30 -1.16
N GLY A 274 -12.78 10.34 -0.74
CA GLY A 274 -12.57 8.91 -1.01
C GLY A 274 -11.42 8.28 -0.21
N ARG A 275 -10.90 8.98 0.80
CA ARG A 275 -9.88 8.50 1.73
C ARG A 275 -10.38 8.60 3.18
N SER A 276 -9.97 7.64 4.00
CA SER A 276 -10.18 7.67 5.45
C SER A 276 -9.03 8.39 6.14
N TRP A 277 -9.36 9.41 6.92
CA TRP A 277 -8.44 10.23 7.70
C TRP A 277 -8.62 9.91 9.17
N LEU A 278 -7.52 9.73 9.89
CA LEU A 278 -7.53 9.68 11.34
C LEU A 278 -7.42 11.12 11.85
N VAL A 279 -8.41 11.56 12.63
CA VAL A 279 -8.42 12.89 13.23
C VAL A 279 -8.64 12.78 14.72
N ARG A 280 -8.13 13.76 15.47
CA ARG A 280 -8.34 13.85 16.91
C ARG A 280 -9.77 14.29 17.18
N ASP A 281 -10.47 13.52 18.01
CA ASP A 281 -11.81 13.85 18.47
C ASP A 281 -11.97 13.33 19.92
N PRO A 282 -11.99 14.21 20.94
CA PRO A 282 -12.03 13.79 22.34
C PRO A 282 -13.34 13.09 22.73
N ALA A 283 -14.40 13.20 21.92
CA ALA A 283 -15.69 12.58 22.19
C ALA A 283 -15.81 11.16 21.63
N GLU A 284 -14.96 10.79 20.66
CA GLU A 284 -15.05 9.55 19.91
C GLU A 284 -13.97 8.54 20.32
N SER A 285 -14.13 7.31 19.86
CA SER A 285 -13.13 6.26 20.01
C SER A 285 -12.97 5.42 18.74
N VAL A 286 -11.77 4.86 18.59
CA VAL A 286 -11.49 3.85 17.57
C VAL A 286 -11.34 2.48 18.22
N SER A 287 -11.87 1.46 17.56
CA SER A 287 -11.70 0.08 17.99
C SER A 287 -10.30 -0.40 17.63
N PHE A 288 -9.63 -1.00 18.59
CA PHE A 288 -8.35 -1.67 18.42
C PHE A 288 -8.51 -3.13 18.83
N SER A 289 -7.91 -4.05 18.08
CA SER A 289 -8.01 -5.48 18.34
C SER A 289 -6.65 -6.11 18.20
N PHE A 290 -6.24 -6.86 19.21
CA PHE A 290 -4.92 -7.46 19.31
C PHE A 290 -5.03 -8.79 20.04
N ARG A 291 -4.01 -9.63 19.93
CA ARG A 291 -3.98 -10.94 20.57
C ARG A 291 -3.16 -10.89 21.85
N VAL A 292 -3.66 -11.57 22.86
CA VAL A 292 -2.96 -11.74 24.14
C VAL A 292 -2.87 -13.22 24.47
N PRO A 293 -1.85 -13.67 25.21
CA PRO A 293 -1.78 -15.07 25.64
C PRO A 293 -3.01 -15.43 26.48
N LEU A 294 -3.45 -16.69 26.41
CA LEU A 294 -4.57 -17.18 27.22
C LEU A 294 -4.31 -16.97 28.73
N PRO A 295 -5.37 -16.87 29.57
CA PRO A 295 -5.23 -16.61 31.00
C PRO A 295 -4.20 -17.50 31.71
N TRP A 296 -4.24 -18.81 31.45
CA TRP A 296 -3.33 -19.77 32.07
C TRP A 296 -1.87 -19.61 31.60
N VAL A 297 -1.64 -19.11 30.38
CA VAL A 297 -0.29 -18.79 29.87
C VAL A 297 0.22 -17.54 30.58
N ARG A 298 -0.63 -16.53 30.77
CA ARG A 298 -0.27 -15.30 31.50
C ARG A 298 0.07 -15.59 32.96
N GLU A 299 -0.59 -16.55 33.61
CA GLU A 299 -0.25 -17.00 34.97
C GLU A 299 1.17 -17.55 35.08
N LEU A 300 1.69 -18.20 34.04
CA LEU A 300 3.08 -18.71 33.99
C LEU A 300 4.11 -17.59 33.80
N LEU A 301 3.69 -16.45 33.25
CA LEU A 301 4.51 -15.27 33.06
C LEU A 301 4.47 -14.31 34.27
N ALA A 302 3.48 -14.46 35.15
CA ALA A 302 3.41 -13.66 36.35
C ALA A 302 4.63 -13.97 37.24
N PRO A 303 5.30 -12.95 37.81
CA PRO A 303 6.42 -13.20 38.70
C PRO A 303 5.94 -14.08 39.86
N CYS A 304 6.56 -15.25 40.02
CA CYS A 304 6.43 -16.04 41.24
C CYS A 304 6.75 -15.11 42.41
N SER A 305 5.73 -14.75 43.20
CA SER A 305 5.88 -13.97 44.42
C SER A 305 6.51 -14.79 45.56
N GLN A 306 7.47 -15.65 45.22
CA GLN A 306 8.22 -16.53 46.11
C GLN A 306 9.70 -16.19 45.99
N ASP A 307 10.12 -15.19 46.78
CA ASP A 307 11.43 -15.12 47.44
C ASP A 307 11.49 -13.84 48.30
N ARG A 308 10.68 -13.82 49.38
CA ARG A 308 10.86 -12.93 50.54
C ARG A 308 10.35 -13.59 51.82
N HIS A 309 10.74 -14.83 52.08
CA HIS A 309 10.76 -15.39 53.42
C HIS A 309 11.82 -16.47 53.44
N ASP A 310 13.07 -16.07 53.70
CA ASP A 310 14.02 -16.78 54.57
C ASP A 310 15.40 -16.11 54.47
N GLU A 311 15.64 -15.15 55.36
CA GLU A 311 16.94 -14.92 56.00
C GLU A 311 16.74 -13.83 57.06
N HIS A 312 16.26 -14.24 58.24
CA HIS A 312 16.59 -13.72 59.58
C HIS A 312 15.54 -14.19 60.60
N ALA A 313 15.75 -15.39 61.15
CA ALA A 313 15.48 -15.73 62.55
C ALA A 313 16.20 -17.03 62.89
#